data_AF-A0A0P8XYR4-F1
#
_entry.id   AF-A0A0P8XYR4-F1
#
_cell.length_a   1.000
_cell.length_b   1.000
_cell.length_c   1.000
_cell.angle_alpha   90.00
_cell.angle_beta   90.00
_cell.angle_gamma   90.00
#
_symmetry.space_group_name_H-M   'P 1'
#
loop_
_entity.id
_entity.type
_entity.pdbx_description
1 polymer ?
#
loop_
_entity_poly.entity_id
_entity_poly.type
_entity_poly.pdbx_seq_one_letter_code
_entity_poly.pdbx_strand_id
1 'polypeptide(L)'
;MMPKIANKPNESTIRVPFETPHLAEIAYKVLSVDQEPRRNFVQKTLSLDNDVLVVHFEADQVKNLRTAITSFFESLLLCQDTIKHFGGSGVPESSGDAGTQSSTDSA
;
A
#
# COMPACT_ATOMS: atom_id res chain seq x y z
N MET A 1 -32.62 17.92 32.41
CA MET A 1 -32.17 17.58 31.03
C MET A 1 -30.75 17.03 31.13
N MET A 2 -30.54 15.76 30.81
CA MET A 2 -29.18 15.21 30.69
C MET A 2 -28.65 15.54 29.29
N PRO A 3 -27.39 15.97 29.13
CA PRO A 3 -26.82 16.17 27.81
C PRO A 3 -26.73 14.81 27.11
N LYS A 4 -27.39 14.66 25.95
CA LYS A 4 -27.13 13.56 25.03
C LYS A 4 -25.70 13.74 24.52
N ILE A 5 -24.79 12.91 25.02
CA ILE A 5 -23.46 12.76 24.41
C ILE A 5 -23.73 12.23 23.00
N ALA A 6 -23.52 13.06 21.98
CA ALA A 6 -23.54 12.60 20.61
C ALA A 6 -22.37 11.60 20.47
N ASN A 7 -22.69 10.31 20.34
CA ASN A 7 -21.68 9.29 20.05
C ASN A 7 -21.11 9.59 18.66
N LYS A 8 -19.94 10.23 18.63
CA LYS A 8 -19.13 10.25 17.41
C LYS A 8 -18.67 8.82 17.13
N PRO A 9 -18.67 8.37 15.87
CA PRO A 9 -18.06 7.09 15.52
C PRO A 9 -16.58 7.12 15.89
N ASN A 10 -16.03 5.96 16.25
CA ASN A 10 -14.59 5.84 16.47
C ASN A 10 -13.92 5.84 15.10
N GLU A 11 -12.88 6.64 14.93
CA GLU A 11 -12.19 6.78 13.64
C GLU A 11 -10.68 6.60 13.78
N SER A 12 -10.02 6.20 12.70
CA SER A 12 -8.56 6.11 12.60
C SER A 12 -8.10 6.33 11.17
N THR A 13 -7.10 7.19 10.98
CA THR A 13 -6.47 7.44 9.68
C THR A 13 -5.02 6.99 9.71
N ILE A 14 -4.64 6.20 8.73
CA ILE A 14 -3.27 5.68 8.57
C ILE A 14 -2.73 6.17 7.24
N ARG A 15 -1.49 6.65 7.26
CA ARG A 15 -0.75 7.11 6.08
C ARG A 15 0.50 6.24 5.91
N VAL A 16 0.63 5.62 4.74
CA VAL A 16 1.73 4.71 4.42
C VAL A 16 2.50 5.27 3.23
N PRO A 17 3.70 5.83 3.44
CA PRO A 17 4.55 6.28 2.33
C PRO A 17 5.18 5.08 1.61
N PHE A 18 5.28 5.18 0.28
CA PHE A 18 5.99 4.24 -0.59
C PHE A 18 7.21 4.91 -1.22
N GLU A 19 8.16 4.10 -1.69
CA GLU A 19 9.40 4.61 -2.29
C GLU A 19 9.17 5.41 -3.58
N THR A 20 8.11 5.10 -4.32
CA THR A 20 7.74 5.85 -5.53
C THR A 20 6.21 5.96 -5.64
N PRO A 21 5.69 7.01 -6.32
CA PRO A 21 4.27 7.15 -6.61
C PRO A 21 3.69 5.94 -7.37
N HIS A 22 4.50 5.31 -8.24
CA HIS A 22 4.07 4.14 -9.00
C HIS A 22 3.79 2.93 -8.09
N LEU A 23 4.65 2.67 -7.11
CA LEU A 23 4.41 1.60 -6.13
C LEU A 23 3.18 1.88 -5.26
N ALA A 24 2.98 3.14 -4.89
CA ALA A 24 1.80 3.57 -4.14
C ALA A 24 0.51 3.35 -4.95
N GLU A 25 0.54 3.64 -6.26
CA GLU A 25 -0.59 3.40 -7.17
C GLU A 25 -0.90 1.90 -7.34
N ILE A 26 0.13 1.06 -7.46
CA ILE A 26 -0.04 -0.40 -7.51
C ILE A 26 -0.71 -0.89 -6.23
N ALA A 27 -0.19 -0.49 -5.06
CA ALA A 27 -0.75 -0.89 -3.77
C ALA A 27 -2.19 -0.41 -3.59
N TYR A 28 -2.49 0.85 -3.97
CA TYR A 28 -3.84 1.38 -3.97
C TYR A 28 -4.80 0.52 -4.81
N LYS A 29 -4.43 0.20 -6.05
CA LYS A 29 -5.27 -0.62 -6.94
C LYS A 29 -5.52 -2.00 -6.34
N VAL A 30 -4.49 -2.68 -5.84
CA VAL A 30 -4.61 -4.01 -5.23
C VAL A 30 -5.52 -3.97 -3.99
N LEU A 31 -5.31 -3.02 -3.09
CA LEU A 31 -6.02 -2.94 -1.81
C LEU A 31 -7.43 -2.34 -1.93
N SER A 32 -7.73 -1.60 -3.00
CA SER A 32 -9.05 -1.02 -3.26
C SER A 32 -10.11 -2.05 -3.66
N VAL A 33 -9.69 -3.18 -4.24
CA VAL A 33 -10.59 -4.24 -4.73
C VAL A 33 -11.16 -5.07 -3.57
N ASP A 34 -10.46 -5.11 -2.43
CA ASP A 34 -10.88 -5.85 -1.25
C ASP A 34 -11.90 -5.05 -0.44
N GLN A 35 -13.16 -5.10 -0.89
CA GLN A 35 -14.29 -4.54 -0.16
C GLN A 35 -14.51 -5.32 1.12
N GLU A 36 -14.34 -4.64 2.25
CA GLU A 36 -14.67 -5.17 3.57
C GLU A 36 -16.11 -5.73 3.54
N PRO A 37 -16.34 -7.00 3.89
CA PRO A 37 -17.70 -7.52 3.91
C PRO A 37 -18.55 -6.64 4.83
N ARG A 38 -19.74 -6.23 4.34
CA ARG A 38 -20.67 -5.31 5.04
C ARG A 38 -21.01 -5.68 6.49
N ARG A 39 -20.69 -6.91 6.90
CA ARG A 39 -20.86 -7.45 8.26
C ARG A 39 -19.85 -6.94 9.28
N ASN A 40 -18.75 -6.28 8.86
CA ASN A 40 -17.68 -5.90 9.78
C ASN A 40 -17.98 -4.63 10.60
N PHE A 41 -19.09 -3.93 10.37
CA PHE A 41 -19.45 -2.69 11.08
C PHE A 41 -18.31 -1.63 11.05
N VAL A 42 -17.49 -1.67 10.01
CA VAL A 42 -16.41 -0.69 9.75
C VAL A 42 -16.58 -0.16 8.33
N GLN A 43 -16.51 1.16 8.19
CA GLN A 43 -16.38 1.82 6.91
C GLN A 43 -14.89 2.08 6.66
N LYS A 44 -14.38 1.59 5.53
CA LYS A 44 -12.99 1.75 5.09
C LYS A 44 -12.97 2.60 3.82
N THR A 45 -12.29 3.74 3.85
CA THR A 45 -12.08 4.61 2.69
C THR A 45 -10.60 4.64 2.36
N LEU A 46 -10.24 4.23 1.15
CA LEU A 46 -8.86 4.24 0.66
C LEU A 46 -8.68 5.38 -0.34
N SER A 47 -7.56 6.08 -0.26
CA SER A 47 -7.20 7.17 -1.17
C SER A 47 -5.68 7.22 -1.36
N LEU A 48 -5.23 7.94 -2.38
CA LEU A 48 -3.82 8.09 -2.72
C LEU A 48 -3.46 9.58 -2.76
N ASP A 49 -2.41 9.94 -2.03
CA ASP A 49 -1.81 11.28 -1.97
C ASP A 49 -0.37 11.17 -2.48
N ASN A 50 -0.18 11.25 -3.80
CA ASN A 50 1.08 11.00 -4.50
C ASN A 50 1.68 9.61 -4.20
N ASP A 51 2.75 9.56 -3.41
CA ASP A 51 3.47 8.37 -2.94
C ASP A 51 2.94 7.85 -1.60
N VAL A 52 1.90 8.46 -1.04
CA VAL A 52 1.33 8.10 0.25
C VAL A 52 -0.05 7.48 0.08
N LEU A 53 -0.18 6.21 0.49
CA LEU A 53 -1.47 5.55 0.60
C LEU A 53 -2.14 5.99 1.90
N VAL A 54 -3.37 6.52 1.80
CA VAL A 54 -4.14 7.00 2.95
C VAL A 54 -5.38 6.15 3.11
N VAL A 55 -5.52 5.51 4.27
CA VAL A 55 -6.71 4.73 4.64
C VAL A 55 -7.38 5.35 5.86
N HIS A 56 -8.69 5.53 5.76
CA HIS A 56 -9.54 6.03 6.84
C HIS A 56 -10.55 4.94 7.23
N PHE A 57 -10.62 4.67 8.54
CA PHE A 57 -11.54 3.71 9.12
C PHE A 57 -12.51 4.42 10.06
N GLU A 58 -13.79 4.08 9.98
CA GLU A 58 -14.82 4.52 10.91
C GLU A 58 -15.60 3.31 11.41
N ALA A 59 -15.84 3.22 12.73
CA ALA A 59 -16.63 2.15 13.32
C ALA A 59 -17.35 2.54 14.61
N ASP A 60 -18.47 1.89 14.87
CA ASP A 60 -19.24 2.09 16.11
C ASP A 60 -18.48 1.64 17.37
N GLN A 61 -17.55 0.70 17.22
CA GLN A 61 -16.81 0.08 18.33
C GLN A 61 -15.33 0.00 18.02
N VAL A 62 -14.48 0.39 18.98
CA VAL A 62 -13.01 0.33 18.88
C VAL A 62 -12.50 -1.07 18.52
N LYS A 63 -13.17 -2.13 19.00
CA LYS A 63 -12.80 -3.51 18.67
C LYS A 63 -12.89 -3.80 17.17
N ASN A 64 -13.85 -3.18 16.47
CA ASN A 64 -14.05 -3.37 15.03
C ASN A 64 -12.96 -2.61 14.26
N LEU A 65 -12.62 -1.38 14.67
CA LEU A 65 -11.45 -0.66 14.14
C LEU A 65 -10.18 -1.50 14.24
N ARG A 66 -9.92 -2.06 15.43
CA ARG A 66 -8.73 -2.90 15.63
C ARG A 66 -8.70 -4.06 14.64
N THR A 67 -9.79 -4.81 14.51
CA THR A 67 -9.88 -5.94 13.58
C THR A 67 -9.67 -5.52 12.13
N ALA A 68 -10.33 -4.44 11.68
CA ALA A 68 -10.21 -3.95 10.30
C ALA A 68 -8.80 -3.42 9.99
N ILE A 69 -8.19 -2.68 10.93
CA ILE A 69 -6.81 -2.19 10.80
C ILE A 69 -5.83 -3.36 10.72
N THR A 70 -5.98 -4.38 11.59
CA THR A 70 -5.13 -5.58 11.55
C THR A 70 -5.24 -6.28 10.20
N SER A 71 -6.47 -6.55 9.73
CA SER A 71 -6.70 -7.20 8.43
C SER A 71 -6.14 -6.37 7.27
N PHE A 72 -6.28 -5.05 7.30
CA PHE A 72 -5.69 -4.17 6.28
C PHE A 72 -4.16 -4.30 6.23
N PHE A 73 -3.48 -4.35 7.38
CA PHE A 73 -2.04 -4.52 7.42
C PHE A 73 -1.59 -5.89 6.92
N GLU A 74 -2.35 -6.96 7.17
CA GLU A 74 -2.07 -8.28 6.60
C GLU A 74 -2.11 -8.23 5.06
N SER A 75 -3.15 -7.63 4.48
CA SER A 75 -3.25 -7.45 3.02
C SER A 75 -2.15 -6.53 2.46
N LEU A 76 -1.80 -5.46 3.19
CA LEU A 76 -0.72 -4.55 2.80
C LEU A 76 0.65 -5.24 2.79
N LEU A 77 0.95 -6.06 3.81
CA LEU A 77 2.19 -6.83 3.88
C LEU A 77 2.29 -7.82 2.71
N LEU A 78 1.21 -8.54 2.41
CA LEU A 78 1.15 -9.43 1.24
C LEU A 78 1.38 -8.67 -0.08
N CYS A 79 0.76 -7.49 -0.23
CA CYS A 79 0.95 -6.63 -1.39
C CYS A 79 2.41 -6.19 -1.50
N GLN A 80 3.03 -5.79 -0.40
CA GLN A 80 4.44 -5.40 -0.36
C GLN A 80 5.36 -6.57 -0.75
N ASP A 81 5.11 -7.77 -0.22
CA ASP A 81 5.91 -8.95 -0.54
C ASP A 81 5.78 -9.33 -2.02
N THR A 82 4.58 -9.18 -2.59
CA THR A 82 4.33 -9.36 -4.03
C THR A 82 5.12 -8.33 -4.86
N ILE A 83 5.09 -7.06 -4.48
CA ILE A 83 5.86 -6.01 -5.13
C ILE A 83 7.36 -6.29 -5.04
N LYS A 84 7.88 -6.74 -3.90
CA LYS A 84 9.29 -7.09 -3.75
C LYS A 84 9.69 -8.28 -4.62
N HIS A 85 8.85 -9.30 -4.67
CA HIS A 85 9.16 -10.55 -5.37
C HIS A 85 9.05 -10.40 -6.90
N PHE A 86 8.12 -9.57 -7.39
CA PHE A 86 7.83 -9.45 -8.82
C PHE A 86 8.12 -8.06 -9.43
N GLY A 87 8.31 -7.03 -8.60
CA GLY A 87 8.61 -5.65 -9.07
C GLY A 87 10.05 -5.45 -9.55
N GLY A 88 10.93 -6.41 -9.28
CA GLY A 88 12.32 -6.44 -9.76
C GLY A 88 12.50 -7.35 -10.98
N SER A 89 11.98 -6.95 -12.14
CA SER A 89 12.41 -7.52 -13.43
C SER A 89 12.17 -6.53 -14.56
N GLY A 90 13.03 -5.51 -14.66
CA GLY A 90 12.91 -4.55 -15.76
C GLY A 90 13.85 -3.34 -15.79
N VAL A 91 14.82 -3.21 -14.88
CA VAL A 91 15.91 -2.25 -15.10
C VAL A 91 17.09 -3.02 -15.70
N PRO A 92 17.38 -2.86 -17.01
CA PRO A 92 18.69 -3.23 -17.51
C PRO A 92 19.68 -2.33 -16.77
N GLU A 93 20.59 -2.93 -16.00
CA GLU A 93 21.78 -2.24 -15.56
C GLU A 93 22.53 -1.79 -16.81
N SER A 94 22.28 -0.56 -17.27
CA SER A 94 23.11 0.11 -18.26
C SER A 94 24.37 0.60 -17.57
N SER A 95 25.18 -0.33 -17.08
CA SER A 95 26.58 -0.07 -16.79
C SER A 95 27.33 -0.42 -18.06
N GLY A 96 27.49 0.58 -18.92
CA GLY A 96 28.23 0.45 -20.16
C GLY A 96 29.68 0.09 -19.87
N ASP A 97 30.12 -1.02 -20.47
CA ASP A 97 31.51 -1.18 -20.83
C ASP A 97 31.57 -1.68 -22.28
N ALA A 98 31.70 -0.72 -23.20
CA ALA A 98 32.02 -0.98 -24.59
C ALA A 98 33.52 -1.31 -24.71
N GLY A 99 33.91 -2.48 -24.21
CA GLY A 99 35.25 -3.03 -24.40
C GLY A 99 35.42 -3.54 -25.83
N THR A 100 35.83 -2.66 -26.74
CA THR A 100 36.26 -3.05 -28.09
C THR A 100 37.55 -3.87 -27.98
N GLN A 101 37.48 -5.16 -28.26
CA GLN A 101 38.66 -6.02 -28.32
C GLN A 101 39.34 -5.80 -29.67
N SER A 102 40.35 -4.93 -29.69
CA SER A 102 41.22 -4.71 -30.84
C SER A 102 42.07 -5.97 -31.08
N SER A 103 41.76 -6.73 -32.12
CA SER A 103 42.62 -7.80 -32.62
C SER A 103 43.98 -7.23 -33.02
N THR A 104 45.04 -7.65 -32.31
CA THR A 104 46.42 -7.52 -32.80
C THR A 104 46.86 -8.88 -33.30
N ASP A 105 46.82 -9.02 -34.61
CA ASP A 105 47.44 -10.11 -35.38
C ASP A 105 48.96 -10.01 -35.19
N SER A 106 49.62 -11.09 -34.76
CA SER A 106 51.08 -11.18 -34.73
C SER A 106 51.51 -12.36 -35.61
N ALA A 107 52.35 -12.01 -36.58
CA ALA A 107 52.96 -12.85 -37.61
C ALA A 107 53.91 -13.92 -37.07
#